data_AF-A0A2D9H8S5-F1
#
_entry.id   AF-A0A2D9H8S5-F1
#
_cell.length_a   1.000
_cell.length_b   1.000
_cell.length_c   1.000
_cell.angle_alpha   90.00
_cell.angle_beta   90.00
_cell.angle_gamma   90.00
#
_symmetry.space_group_name_H-M   'P 1'
#
loop_
_entity.id
_entity.type
_entity.pdbx_description
1 polymer ?
#
loop_
_entity_poly.entity_id
_entity_poly.type
_entity_poly.pdbx_seq_one_letter_code
_entity_poly.pdbx_strand_id
1 'polypeptide(L)'
;MLAPSSAGAEPAATAGGLPPLSAEEASAYAAIPSDPPPKKLNRNSHFFISDEKGHEWWRPVIDDLGGALIGVGTNQNYALAGWAKSEVLFLVDFDQYIVDLHGAYRVAFETSKTPLEFIAFWSKKRKTRSMRTLKKHFKDPGERKRVLRSFRMARAFVHRTLRRLRWKFRKAKVPCFMADQKSYDYIVDLHRKNRVFAIRGDLTATKTINGIAQSLKRFNREVGIIYVSNAEGYFGRRRVPRQYLENLIALPSNEKSRILRTYPWRAKGDKYHQYAFIHQEFSHLKSWYDTRPSFGLYQMIGRPRINGRAVASTRSPKVKPKKRRYRRSAKLRKRKSKKKR
;
A
#
# COMPACT_ATOMS: atom_id res chain seq x y z
N MET A 1 38.13 32.24 -12.10
CA MET A 1 38.44 30.88 -11.64
C MET A 1 37.18 30.31 -10.99
N LEU A 2 36.47 29.43 -11.69
CA LEU A 2 35.23 28.80 -11.23
C LEU A 2 35.54 27.34 -10.90
N ALA A 3 35.28 26.94 -9.65
CA ALA A 3 35.47 25.59 -9.17
C ALA A 3 34.47 24.62 -9.84
N PRO A 4 34.87 23.37 -10.15
CA PRO A 4 33.94 22.40 -10.72
C PRO A 4 33.04 21.82 -9.64
N SER A 5 31.74 21.80 -9.96
CA SER A 5 30.67 21.17 -9.18
C SER A 5 30.85 19.65 -9.19
N SER A 6 30.99 19.04 -8.02
CA SER A 6 31.01 17.59 -7.85
C SER A 6 29.59 17.03 -8.01
N ALA A 7 29.29 16.48 -9.19
CA ALA A 7 28.12 15.65 -9.39
C ALA A 7 28.24 14.39 -8.51
N GLY A 8 27.34 14.27 -7.52
CA GLY A 8 27.20 13.07 -6.71
C GLY A 8 26.78 11.90 -7.60
N ALA A 9 27.68 10.93 -7.75
CA ALA A 9 27.40 9.69 -8.46
C ALA A 9 26.28 8.92 -7.76
N GLU A 10 25.25 8.54 -8.51
CA GLU A 10 24.30 7.52 -8.09
C GLU A 10 25.06 6.21 -7.82
N PRO A 11 24.91 5.59 -6.64
CA PRO A 11 25.52 4.30 -6.40
C PRO A 11 24.74 3.25 -7.21
N ALA A 12 25.37 2.78 -8.27
CA ALA A 12 24.96 1.61 -9.04
C ALA A 12 24.70 0.42 -8.10
N ALA A 13 23.57 -0.26 -8.30
CA ALA A 13 23.20 -1.46 -7.57
C ALA A 13 24.21 -2.59 -7.86
N THR A 14 25.21 -2.73 -7.01
CA THR A 14 26.15 -3.87 -7.03
C THR A 14 25.44 -5.19 -6.78
N ALA A 15 25.98 -6.29 -7.29
CA ALA A 15 25.47 -7.65 -7.22
C ALA A 15 25.33 -8.26 -5.79
N GLY A 16 25.53 -7.48 -4.73
CA GLY A 16 25.14 -7.78 -3.36
C GLY A 16 23.92 -6.93 -2.98
N GLY A 17 22.84 -7.56 -2.51
CA GLY A 17 21.55 -6.90 -2.28
C GLY A 17 21.62 -5.61 -1.45
N LEU A 18 20.58 -4.77 -1.55
CA LEU A 18 20.47 -3.40 -1.00
C LEU A 18 21.33 -3.15 0.26
N PRO A 19 22.17 -2.10 0.33
CA PRO A 19 22.94 -1.80 1.53
C PRO A 19 22.02 -1.40 2.70
N PRO A 20 22.46 -1.37 3.97
CA PRO A 20 21.72 -0.67 5.03
C PRO A 20 21.41 0.78 4.66
N LEU A 21 20.32 1.35 5.20
CA LEU A 21 20.09 2.79 5.11
C LEU A 21 21.20 3.55 5.86
N SER A 22 21.48 4.79 5.45
CA SER A 22 22.34 5.66 6.26
C SER A 22 21.69 5.90 7.63
N ALA A 23 22.50 6.19 8.66
CA ALA A 23 21.97 6.45 10.00
C ALA A 23 21.01 7.64 10.02
N GLU A 24 21.31 8.67 9.21
CA GLU A 24 20.46 9.84 9.04
C GLU A 24 19.11 9.49 8.39
N GLU A 25 19.13 8.73 7.31
CA GLU A 25 17.93 8.31 6.59
C GLU A 25 17.04 7.41 7.46
N ALA A 26 17.64 6.42 8.12
CA ALA A 26 16.94 5.54 9.04
C ALA A 26 16.31 6.32 10.21
N SER A 27 17.03 7.31 10.77
CA SER A 27 16.54 8.14 11.87
C SER A 27 15.39 9.05 11.41
N ALA A 28 15.50 9.65 10.23
CA ALA A 28 14.45 10.49 9.66
C ALA A 28 13.17 9.69 9.39
N TYR A 29 13.28 8.46 8.85
CA TYR A 29 12.14 7.58 8.64
C TYR A 29 11.51 7.10 9.97
N ALA A 30 12.33 6.79 10.97
CA ALA A 30 11.84 6.42 12.31
C ALA A 30 11.15 7.59 13.04
N ALA A 31 11.53 8.84 12.73
CA ALA A 31 10.97 10.05 13.32
C ALA A 31 9.68 10.54 12.67
N ILE A 32 9.19 9.86 11.62
CA ILE A 32 7.94 10.25 10.95
C ILE A 32 6.79 10.25 11.97
N PRO A 33 6.07 11.37 12.13
CA PRO A 33 5.04 11.50 13.14
C PRO A 33 3.84 10.61 12.84
N SER A 34 3.38 9.88 13.84
CA SER A 34 2.13 9.11 13.76
C SER A 34 0.91 10.02 13.83
N ASP A 35 -0.15 9.65 13.11
CA ASP A 35 -1.46 10.27 13.25
C ASP A 35 -2.12 9.91 14.60
N PRO A 36 -3.11 10.68 15.08
CA PRO A 36 -3.89 10.31 16.27
C PRO A 36 -4.57 8.93 16.10
N PRO A 37 -4.82 8.21 17.21
CA PRO A 37 -5.60 6.98 17.13
C PRO A 37 -7.04 7.28 16.66
N PRO A 38 -7.68 6.34 15.95
CA PRO A 38 -9.06 6.52 15.48
C PRO A 38 -10.02 6.63 16.68
N LYS A 39 -11.08 7.43 16.53
CA LYS A 39 -12.13 7.54 17.56
C LYS A 39 -12.83 6.19 17.82
N LYS A 40 -13.07 5.41 16.76
CA LYS A 40 -13.65 4.07 16.80
C LYS A 40 -13.09 3.23 15.66
N LEU A 41 -12.91 1.94 15.89
CA LEU A 41 -12.64 0.98 14.81
C LEU A 41 -13.97 0.53 14.19
N ASN A 42 -13.94 0.23 12.89
CA ASN A 42 -15.12 -0.33 12.23
C ASN A 42 -15.49 -1.67 12.86
N ARG A 43 -16.72 -1.80 13.37
CA ARG A 43 -17.23 -2.98 14.08
C ARG A 43 -16.32 -3.47 15.23
N ASN A 44 -15.53 -2.59 15.84
CA ASN A 44 -14.53 -2.96 16.87
C ASN A 44 -13.64 -4.15 16.46
N SER A 45 -13.34 -4.27 15.16
CA SER A 45 -12.63 -5.41 14.58
C SER A 45 -11.23 -5.01 14.13
N HIS A 46 -10.28 -5.93 14.30
CA HIS A 46 -8.89 -5.78 13.85
C HIS A 46 -8.66 -6.65 12.60
N PHE A 47 -8.19 -6.05 11.51
CA PHE A 47 -7.97 -6.75 10.24
C PHE A 47 -6.56 -7.37 10.18
N PHE A 48 -6.31 -8.38 11.02
CA PHE A 48 -4.99 -9.01 11.16
C PHE A 48 -4.47 -9.73 9.91
N ILE A 49 -5.33 -10.04 8.94
CA ILE A 49 -4.99 -10.73 7.70
C ILE A 49 -5.80 -10.14 6.55
N SER A 50 -5.23 -10.13 5.35
CA SER A 50 -5.99 -9.85 4.14
C SER A 50 -6.88 -11.06 3.75
N ASP A 51 -8.10 -10.77 3.30
CA ASP A 51 -9.02 -11.72 2.68
C ASP A 51 -9.00 -11.63 1.13
N GLU A 52 -8.14 -10.77 0.58
CA GLU A 52 -7.93 -10.58 -0.84
C GLU A 52 -7.09 -11.73 -1.42
N LYS A 53 -7.62 -12.41 -2.44
CA LYS A 53 -7.04 -13.64 -2.98
C LYS A 53 -6.33 -13.50 -4.31
N GLY A 54 -6.13 -12.29 -4.84
CA GLY A 54 -5.67 -12.06 -6.22
C GLY A 54 -4.49 -11.09 -6.36
N HIS A 55 -3.72 -10.83 -5.30
CA HIS A 55 -2.62 -9.85 -5.34
C HIS A 55 -1.61 -10.11 -6.47
N GLU A 56 -1.38 -11.37 -6.85
CA GLU A 56 -0.48 -11.73 -7.96
C GLU A 56 -0.94 -11.21 -9.32
N TRP A 57 -2.20 -10.78 -9.45
CA TRP A 57 -2.71 -10.21 -10.68
C TRP A 57 -2.15 -8.81 -10.96
N TRP A 58 -1.54 -8.15 -9.97
CA TRP A 58 -0.81 -6.90 -10.20
C TRP A 58 0.60 -7.09 -10.73
N ARG A 59 1.18 -8.29 -10.63
CA ARG A 59 2.58 -8.56 -11.05
C ARG A 59 2.96 -7.99 -12.43
N PRO A 60 2.13 -8.10 -13.48
CA PRO A 60 2.47 -7.54 -14.80
C PRO A 60 2.75 -6.03 -14.82
N VAL A 61 2.31 -5.28 -13.79
CA VAL A 61 2.53 -3.83 -13.69
C VAL A 61 3.33 -3.42 -12.46
N ILE A 62 3.78 -4.37 -11.64
CA ILE A 62 4.52 -4.06 -10.41
C ILE A 62 5.84 -4.80 -10.24
N ASP A 63 6.10 -5.87 -10.99
CA ASP A 63 7.36 -6.60 -10.86
C ASP A 63 8.54 -5.66 -11.14
N ASP A 64 9.56 -5.72 -10.28
CA ASP A 64 10.83 -4.99 -10.40
C ASP A 64 10.72 -3.45 -10.50
N LEU A 65 9.66 -2.84 -9.93
CA LEU A 65 9.49 -1.37 -9.89
C LEU A 65 10.56 -0.63 -9.06
N GLY A 66 11.12 -1.26 -8.03
CA GLY A 66 12.01 -0.60 -7.07
C GLY A 66 11.30 0.39 -6.14
N GLY A 67 12.08 1.30 -5.55
CA GLY A 67 11.56 2.42 -4.76
C GLY A 67 10.86 2.04 -3.46
N ALA A 68 10.17 3.01 -2.86
CA ALA A 68 9.44 2.83 -1.61
C ALA A 68 8.08 2.13 -1.83
N LEU A 69 7.74 1.20 -0.93
CA LEU A 69 6.38 0.68 -0.79
C LEU A 69 5.72 1.32 0.42
N ILE A 70 4.55 1.91 0.22
CA ILE A 70 3.66 2.36 1.30
C ILE A 70 2.43 1.46 1.29
N GLY A 71 2.09 0.82 2.40
CA GLY A 71 1.09 -0.23 2.39
C GLY A 71 0.25 -0.31 3.64
N VAL A 72 -1.07 -0.35 3.49
CA VAL A 72 -2.01 -0.63 4.59
C VAL A 72 -2.17 -2.11 4.87
N GLY A 73 -2.56 -2.45 6.10
CA GLY A 73 -2.72 -3.83 6.52
C GLY A 73 -1.40 -4.60 6.55
N THR A 74 -1.51 -5.93 6.49
CA THR A 74 -0.47 -6.81 7.05
C THR A 74 0.40 -7.52 6.00
N ASN A 75 0.28 -8.84 5.89
CA ASN A 75 1.28 -9.71 5.26
C ASN A 75 1.32 -9.61 3.74
N GLN A 76 0.27 -9.10 3.11
CA GLN A 76 0.23 -8.89 1.66
C GLN A 76 1.30 -7.89 1.20
N ASN A 77 1.67 -6.92 2.05
CA ASN A 77 2.70 -5.94 1.74
C ASN A 77 4.07 -6.60 1.51
N TYR A 78 4.39 -7.71 2.19
CA TYR A 78 5.63 -8.45 1.96
C TYR A 78 5.65 -9.21 0.63
N ALA A 79 4.49 -9.69 0.16
CA ALA A 79 4.39 -10.28 -1.18
C ALA A 79 4.58 -9.20 -2.26
N LEU A 80 3.88 -8.07 -2.11
CA LEU A 80 4.00 -6.93 -3.01
C LEU A 80 5.44 -6.38 -3.06
N ALA A 81 6.08 -6.19 -1.90
CA ALA A 81 7.47 -5.73 -1.82
C ALA A 81 8.45 -6.70 -2.50
N GLY A 82 8.27 -8.01 -2.31
CA GLY A 82 9.15 -9.02 -2.91
C GLY A 82 9.03 -9.11 -4.43
N TRP A 83 7.82 -8.89 -4.97
CA TRP A 83 7.57 -8.80 -6.41
C TRP A 83 8.13 -7.51 -6.98
N ALA A 84 7.86 -6.39 -6.33
CA ALA A 84 8.26 -5.08 -6.79
C ALA A 84 9.73 -4.73 -6.56
N LYS A 85 10.47 -5.57 -5.82
CA LYS A 85 11.83 -5.26 -5.36
C LYS A 85 11.89 -3.92 -4.64
N SER A 86 10.89 -3.66 -3.80
CA SER A 86 10.83 -2.42 -3.02
C SER A 86 12.01 -2.31 -2.08
N GLU A 87 12.58 -1.11 -1.99
CA GLU A 87 13.83 -0.83 -1.30
C GLU A 87 13.65 -0.38 0.14
N VAL A 88 12.47 0.16 0.45
CA VAL A 88 12.05 0.57 1.79
C VAL A 88 10.54 0.41 1.92
N LEU A 89 10.07 -0.06 3.08
CA LEU A 89 8.67 -0.32 3.35
C LEU A 89 8.18 0.61 4.47
N PHE A 90 7.10 1.34 4.18
CA PHE A 90 6.29 2.05 5.16
C PHE A 90 4.96 1.31 5.31
N LEU A 91 4.84 0.53 6.39
CA LEU A 91 3.68 -0.27 6.72
C LEU A 91 2.76 0.59 7.60
N VAL A 92 1.80 1.25 6.96
CA VAL A 92 0.98 2.30 7.56
C VAL A 92 -0.40 1.75 7.88
N ASP A 93 -0.81 1.81 9.14
CA ASP A 93 -2.18 1.42 9.50
C ASP A 93 -2.72 2.33 10.61
N PHE A 94 -4.00 2.67 10.57
CA PHE A 94 -4.60 3.51 11.60
C PHE A 94 -4.89 2.69 12.87
N ASP A 95 -4.97 1.36 12.76
CA ASP A 95 -5.11 0.44 13.89
C ASP A 95 -3.73 0.09 14.49
N GLN A 96 -3.49 0.55 15.71
CA GLN A 96 -2.24 0.32 16.43
C GLN A 96 -1.92 -1.18 16.59
N TYR A 97 -2.93 -2.06 16.66
CA TYR A 97 -2.67 -3.50 16.75
C TYR A 97 -2.00 -4.06 15.50
N ILE A 98 -2.28 -3.47 14.33
CA ILE A 98 -1.68 -3.86 13.06
C ILE A 98 -0.22 -3.38 13.00
N VAL A 99 0.04 -2.15 13.43
CA VAL A 99 1.40 -1.60 13.57
C VAL A 99 2.24 -2.48 14.50
N ASP A 100 1.73 -2.78 15.70
CA ASP A 100 2.45 -3.62 16.67
C ASP A 100 2.61 -5.07 16.16
N LEU A 101 1.69 -5.57 15.33
CA LEU A 101 1.81 -6.88 14.69
C LEU A 101 2.99 -6.92 13.71
N HIS A 102 3.29 -5.82 13.00
CA HIS A 102 4.49 -5.73 12.17
C HIS A 102 5.79 -5.83 12.99
N GLY A 103 5.78 -5.37 14.24
CA GLY A 103 6.87 -5.64 15.19
C GLY A 103 7.07 -7.15 15.42
N ALA A 104 6.00 -7.93 15.58
CA ALA A 104 6.11 -9.38 15.68
C ALA A 104 6.57 -10.05 14.37
N TYR A 105 6.16 -9.52 13.20
CA TYR A 105 6.65 -9.97 11.90
C TYR A 105 8.16 -9.75 11.76
N ARG A 106 8.67 -8.57 12.14
CA ARG A 106 10.10 -8.26 12.11
C ARG A 106 10.91 -9.33 12.85
N VAL A 107 10.56 -9.60 14.11
CA VAL A 107 11.24 -10.63 14.91
C VAL A 107 11.13 -12.03 14.29
N ALA A 108 9.97 -12.37 13.73
CA ALA A 108 9.78 -13.64 13.04
C ALA A 108 10.69 -13.78 11.81
N PHE A 109 10.85 -12.73 11.00
CA PHE A 109 11.76 -12.72 9.84
C PHE A 109 13.23 -12.78 10.25
N GLU A 110 13.63 -11.98 11.23
CA GLU A 110 15.03 -11.93 11.69
C GLU A 110 15.50 -13.26 12.28
N THR A 111 14.59 -14.03 12.90
CA THR A 111 14.91 -15.27 13.64
C THR A 111 14.59 -16.57 12.91
N SER A 112 13.97 -16.51 11.73
CA SER A 112 13.61 -17.70 10.94
C SER A 112 14.47 -17.75 9.68
N LYS A 113 15.14 -18.87 9.43
CA LYS A 113 16.03 -19.02 8.27
C LYS A 113 15.28 -19.39 6.98
N THR A 114 14.09 -19.95 7.11
CA THR A 114 13.32 -20.45 5.97
C THR A 114 11.84 -20.07 6.07
N PRO A 115 11.09 -20.08 4.94
CA PRO A 115 9.64 -19.88 4.96
C PRO A 115 8.90 -20.84 5.90
N LEU A 116 9.39 -22.08 6.06
CA LEU A 116 8.78 -23.07 6.95
C LEU A 116 9.03 -22.75 8.42
N GLU A 117 10.24 -22.32 8.78
CA GLU A 117 10.53 -21.83 10.13
C GLU A 117 9.71 -20.60 10.48
N PHE A 118 9.56 -19.69 9.52
CA PHE A 118 8.73 -18.50 9.66
C PHE A 118 7.26 -18.86 9.92
N ILE A 119 6.68 -19.75 9.12
CA ILE A 119 5.32 -20.27 9.38
C ILE A 119 5.25 -20.91 10.77
N ALA A 120 6.27 -21.70 11.14
CA ALA A 120 6.31 -22.38 12.43
C ALA A 120 6.36 -21.40 13.61
N PHE A 121 6.97 -20.21 13.47
CA PHE A 121 6.97 -19.15 14.48
C PHE A 121 5.55 -18.79 14.93
N TRP A 122 4.59 -18.82 14.02
CA TRP A 122 3.19 -18.53 14.29
C TRP A 122 2.38 -19.76 14.71
N SER A 123 2.96 -20.96 14.75
CA SER A 123 2.22 -22.19 15.06
C SER A 123 1.76 -22.26 16.53
N LYS A 124 0.73 -23.06 16.83
CA LYS A 124 0.32 -23.35 18.22
C LYS A 124 1.48 -24.02 18.99
N LYS A 125 2.18 -24.96 18.34
CA LYS A 125 3.31 -25.72 18.90
C LYS A 125 4.47 -24.83 19.34
N ARG A 126 4.81 -23.77 18.59
CA ARG A 126 5.92 -22.87 18.94
C ARG A 126 5.51 -21.63 19.75
N LYS A 127 4.23 -21.46 20.10
CA LYS A 127 3.70 -20.25 20.80
C LYS A 127 4.60 -19.79 21.95
N THR A 128 4.94 -20.68 22.89
CA THR A 128 5.74 -20.34 24.08
C THR A 128 7.14 -19.87 23.70
N ARG A 129 7.81 -20.56 22.77
CA ARG A 129 9.13 -20.19 22.26
C ARG A 129 9.09 -18.84 21.53
N SER A 130 8.10 -18.61 20.67
CA SER A 130 7.94 -17.36 19.94
C SER A 130 7.66 -16.19 20.89
N MET A 131 6.80 -16.37 21.88
CA MET A 131 6.53 -15.37 22.92
C MET A 131 7.79 -15.02 23.72
N ARG A 132 8.61 -16.01 24.09
CA ARG A 132 9.89 -15.78 24.77
C ARG A 132 10.86 -14.98 23.88
N THR A 133 10.90 -15.30 22.59
CA THR A 133 11.75 -14.60 21.61
C THR A 133 11.32 -13.13 21.47
N LEU A 134 10.02 -12.87 21.33
CA LEU A 134 9.46 -11.52 21.32
C LEU A 134 9.77 -10.76 22.61
N LYS A 135 9.58 -11.39 23.78
CA LYS A 135 9.86 -10.78 25.08
C LYS A 135 11.32 -10.35 25.23
N LYS A 136 12.27 -11.13 24.69
CA LYS A 136 13.71 -10.83 24.73
C LYS A 136 14.10 -9.71 23.74
N HIS A 137 13.42 -9.62 22.60
CA HIS A 137 13.75 -8.65 21.56
C HIS A 137 13.39 -7.22 21.95
N PHE A 138 12.18 -6.98 22.46
CA PHE A 138 11.70 -5.64 22.80
C PHE A 138 12.15 -5.21 24.19
N LYS A 139 12.99 -4.17 24.26
CA LYS A 139 13.49 -3.59 25.51
C LYS A 139 12.45 -2.69 26.18
N ASP A 140 11.76 -1.85 25.40
CA ASP A 140 10.71 -0.97 25.91
C ASP A 140 9.52 -1.79 26.47
N PRO A 141 9.17 -1.63 27.76
CA PRO A 141 8.08 -2.40 28.36
C PRO A 141 6.72 -2.17 27.69
N GLY A 142 6.45 -0.94 27.23
CA GLY A 142 5.19 -0.55 26.60
C GLY A 142 5.00 -1.23 25.24
N GLU A 143 5.97 -1.07 24.35
CA GLU A 143 6.06 -1.73 23.05
C GLU A 143 6.01 -3.25 23.19
N ARG A 144 6.81 -3.82 24.10
CA ARG A 144 6.79 -5.25 24.39
C ARG A 144 5.40 -5.74 24.75
N LYS A 145 4.69 -5.04 25.66
CA LYS A 145 3.32 -5.39 26.06
C LYS A 145 2.36 -5.35 24.86
N ARG A 146 2.45 -4.30 24.04
CA ARG A 146 1.63 -4.13 22.84
C ARG A 146 1.86 -5.22 21.80
N VAL A 147 3.11 -5.46 21.40
CA VAL A 147 3.49 -6.50 20.42
C VAL A 147 3.08 -7.90 20.90
N LEU A 148 3.30 -8.24 22.17
CA LEU A 148 2.88 -9.52 22.73
C LEU A 148 1.35 -9.67 22.76
N ARG A 149 0.60 -8.57 22.88
CA ARG A 149 -0.87 -8.58 22.79
C ARG A 149 -1.33 -8.83 21.36
N SER A 150 -0.81 -8.06 20.40
CA SER A 150 -1.13 -8.22 18.97
C SER A 150 -0.75 -9.60 18.45
N PHE A 151 0.42 -10.12 18.82
CA PHE A 151 0.83 -11.48 18.49
C PHE A 151 -0.18 -12.51 19.00
N ARG A 152 -0.57 -12.47 20.29
CA ARG A 152 -1.53 -13.43 20.85
C ARG A 152 -2.86 -13.45 20.11
N MET A 153 -3.39 -12.28 19.75
CA MET A 153 -4.66 -12.13 19.05
C MET A 153 -4.58 -12.60 17.60
N ALA A 154 -3.51 -12.23 16.89
CA ALA A 154 -3.37 -12.47 15.46
C ALA A 154 -2.83 -13.87 15.11
N ARG A 155 -2.03 -14.49 16.00
CA ARG A 155 -1.18 -15.65 15.68
C ARG A 155 -1.91 -16.78 14.94
N ALA A 156 -3.09 -17.17 15.41
CA ALA A 156 -3.82 -18.28 14.79
C ALA A 156 -4.26 -17.96 13.35
N PHE A 157 -4.72 -16.72 13.11
CA PHE A 157 -5.12 -16.24 11.80
C PHE A 157 -3.93 -16.15 10.86
N VAL A 158 -2.83 -15.54 11.31
CA VAL A 158 -1.57 -15.40 10.55
C VAL A 158 -1.03 -16.77 10.15
N HIS A 159 -0.92 -17.71 11.10
CA HIS A 159 -0.43 -19.06 10.81
C HIS A 159 -1.25 -19.76 9.72
N ARG A 160 -2.58 -19.66 9.79
CA ARG A 160 -3.48 -20.24 8.78
C ARG A 160 -3.30 -19.57 7.42
N THR A 161 -3.21 -18.24 7.39
CA THR A 161 -3.04 -17.46 6.15
C THR A 161 -1.70 -17.76 5.48
N LEU A 162 -0.58 -17.79 6.21
CA LEU A 162 0.73 -18.08 5.65
C LEU A 162 0.82 -19.50 5.06
N ARG A 163 0.22 -20.50 5.72
CA ARG A 163 0.13 -21.87 5.17
C ARG A 163 -0.63 -21.91 3.83
N ARG A 164 -1.76 -21.21 3.75
CA ARG A 164 -2.55 -21.10 2.51
C ARG A 164 -1.77 -20.36 1.42
N LEU A 165 -1.09 -19.28 1.77
CA LEU A 165 -0.29 -18.47 0.85
C LEU A 165 0.84 -19.29 0.24
N ARG A 166 1.59 -20.03 1.09
CA ARG A 166 2.62 -20.97 0.65
C ARG A 166 2.07 -22.02 -0.29
N TRP A 167 0.99 -22.71 0.09
CA TRP A 167 0.38 -23.73 -0.76
C TRP A 167 -0.05 -23.15 -2.11
N LYS A 168 -0.76 -22.01 -2.11
CA LYS A 168 -1.26 -21.33 -3.31
C LYS A 168 -0.13 -21.03 -4.28
N PHE A 169 0.90 -20.31 -3.83
CA PHE A 169 1.95 -19.82 -4.73
C PHE A 169 2.94 -20.89 -5.15
N ARG A 170 3.19 -21.91 -4.31
CA ARG A 170 3.93 -23.10 -4.76
C ARG A 170 3.16 -23.86 -5.85
N LYS A 171 1.85 -24.08 -5.66
CA LYS A 171 1.01 -24.75 -6.67
C LYS A 171 0.96 -23.97 -7.98
N ALA A 172 0.83 -22.64 -7.90
CA ALA A 172 0.78 -21.76 -9.06
C ALA A 172 2.16 -21.48 -9.69
N LYS A 173 3.26 -21.98 -9.10
CA LYS A 173 4.64 -21.66 -9.50
C LYS A 173 4.91 -20.14 -9.60
N VAL A 174 4.28 -19.36 -8.72
CA VAL A 174 4.47 -17.92 -8.63
C VAL A 174 5.51 -17.67 -7.53
N PRO A 175 6.66 -17.03 -7.84
CA PRO A 175 7.63 -16.64 -6.82
C PRO A 175 6.98 -15.76 -5.77
N CYS A 176 7.32 -15.94 -4.49
CA CYS A 176 6.75 -15.20 -3.37
C CYS A 176 7.57 -15.53 -2.12
N PHE A 177 7.64 -14.62 -1.14
CA PHE A 177 8.34 -14.86 0.12
C PHE A 177 7.90 -16.13 0.88
N MET A 178 6.69 -16.63 0.63
CA MET A 178 6.20 -17.89 1.19
C MET A 178 6.41 -19.12 0.29
N ALA A 179 6.77 -18.93 -0.99
CA ALA A 179 6.90 -19.98 -1.99
C ALA A 179 8.36 -20.43 -2.19
N ASP A 180 9.32 -19.51 -2.24
CA ASP A 180 10.73 -19.76 -2.53
C ASP A 180 11.68 -19.02 -1.57
N GLN A 181 12.91 -19.52 -1.46
CA GLN A 181 13.91 -19.02 -0.52
C GLN A 181 14.46 -17.64 -0.93
N LYS A 182 14.71 -17.42 -2.23
CA LYS A 182 15.23 -16.13 -2.74
C LYS A 182 14.31 -14.96 -2.40
N SER A 183 13.01 -15.12 -2.61
CA SER A 183 12.00 -14.10 -2.27
C SER A 183 11.85 -13.93 -0.75
N TYR A 184 12.07 -14.99 0.03
CA TYR A 184 12.03 -14.92 1.49
C TYR A 184 13.23 -14.13 2.04
N ASP A 185 14.43 -14.47 1.57
CA ASP A 185 15.68 -13.82 1.97
C ASP A 185 15.66 -12.33 1.65
N TYR A 186 15.06 -11.95 0.52
CA TYR A 186 14.85 -10.54 0.17
C TYR A 186 14.08 -9.76 1.26
N ILE A 187 13.01 -10.34 1.80
CA ILE A 187 12.22 -9.69 2.87
C ILE A 187 12.97 -9.73 4.21
N VAL A 188 13.70 -10.80 4.50
CA VAL A 188 14.56 -10.89 5.69
C VAL A 188 15.63 -9.80 5.65
N ASP A 189 16.25 -9.58 4.49
CA ASP A 189 17.26 -8.54 4.28
C ASP A 189 16.70 -7.15 4.52
N LEU A 190 15.50 -6.84 4.03
CA LEU A 190 14.84 -5.56 4.31
C LEU A 190 14.68 -5.32 5.82
N HIS A 191 14.30 -6.35 6.59
CA HIS A 191 14.19 -6.23 8.04
C HIS A 191 15.56 -6.06 8.72
N ARG A 192 16.54 -6.90 8.38
CA ARG A 192 17.89 -6.87 8.97
C ARG A 192 18.63 -5.57 8.69
N LYS A 193 18.38 -4.98 7.51
CA LYS A 193 19.01 -3.74 7.06
C LYS A 193 18.22 -2.48 7.43
N ASN A 194 17.27 -2.60 8.37
CA ASN A 194 16.44 -1.52 8.90
C ASN A 194 15.67 -0.73 7.83
N ARG A 195 15.13 -1.43 6.81
CA ARG A 195 14.37 -0.84 5.69
C ARG A 195 12.85 -1.02 5.83
N VAL A 196 12.35 -1.35 7.03
CA VAL A 196 10.92 -1.58 7.27
C VAL A 196 10.45 -0.78 8.47
N PHE A 197 9.52 0.13 8.24
CA PHE A 197 8.97 1.06 9.22
C PHE A 197 7.47 0.86 9.35
N ALA A 198 7.01 0.44 10.53
CA ALA A 198 5.58 0.32 10.82
C ALA A 198 5.11 1.57 11.58
N ILE A 199 4.14 2.30 11.04
CA ILE A 199 3.77 3.63 11.54
C ILE A 199 2.25 3.70 11.66
N ARG A 200 1.75 4.26 12.78
CA ARG A 200 0.31 4.52 12.88
C ARG A 200 -0.05 5.71 12.01
N GLY A 201 -0.86 5.49 10.97
CA GLY A 201 -1.25 6.54 10.05
C GLY A 201 -2.64 6.36 9.47
N ASP A 202 -3.34 7.47 9.30
CA ASP A 202 -4.63 7.53 8.62
C ASP A 202 -4.41 8.14 7.24
N LEU A 203 -4.84 7.44 6.19
CA LEU A 203 -4.70 7.88 4.81
C LEU A 203 -5.36 9.26 4.55
N THR A 204 -6.30 9.67 5.42
CA THR A 204 -7.05 10.93 5.34
C THR A 204 -6.54 12.02 6.29
N ALA A 205 -5.55 11.72 7.15
CA ALA A 205 -4.96 12.68 8.08
C ALA A 205 -3.70 13.35 7.50
N THR A 206 -3.08 14.27 8.24
CA THR A 206 -2.06 15.19 7.71
C THR A 206 -0.64 14.89 8.16
N LYS A 207 -0.39 13.94 9.07
CA LYS A 207 0.96 13.73 9.63
C LYS A 207 1.71 12.64 8.89
N THR A 208 1.21 11.40 8.91
CA THR A 208 2.04 10.24 8.53
C THR A 208 2.39 10.22 7.05
N ILE A 209 1.39 10.31 6.15
CA ILE A 209 1.64 10.24 4.71
C ILE A 209 2.44 11.45 4.22
N ASN A 210 2.19 12.64 4.77
CA ASN A 210 2.97 13.84 4.47
C ASN A 210 4.41 13.73 4.98
N GLY A 211 4.63 13.20 6.18
CA GLY A 211 5.96 12.94 6.73
C GLY A 211 6.75 11.93 5.89
N ILE A 212 6.09 10.87 5.40
CA ILE A 212 6.68 9.95 4.42
C ILE A 212 7.05 10.69 3.14
N ALA A 213 6.13 11.48 2.56
CA ALA A 213 6.39 12.23 1.33
C ALA A 213 7.58 13.19 1.47
N GLN A 214 7.66 13.94 2.58
CA GLN A 214 8.76 14.87 2.87
C GLN A 214 10.08 14.12 3.04
N SER A 215 10.07 13.02 3.78
CA SER A 215 11.29 12.23 4.03
C SER A 215 11.80 11.56 2.75
N LEU A 216 10.91 11.03 1.92
CA LEU A 216 11.30 10.46 0.62
C LEU A 216 11.94 11.52 -0.29
N LYS A 217 11.36 12.73 -0.37
CA LYS A 217 11.94 13.85 -1.12
C LYS A 217 13.33 14.24 -0.59
N ARG A 218 13.49 14.31 0.73
CA ARG A 218 14.77 14.66 1.37
C ARG A 218 15.91 13.72 0.96
N PHE A 219 15.64 12.43 0.80
CA PHE A 219 16.63 11.42 0.43
C PHE A 219 16.57 11.00 -1.05
N ASN A 220 15.94 11.82 -1.90
CA ASN A 220 15.78 11.56 -3.34
C ASN A 220 15.24 10.15 -3.65
N ARG A 221 14.25 9.70 -2.89
CA ARG A 221 13.55 8.44 -3.12
C ARG A 221 12.17 8.67 -3.69
N GLU A 222 11.76 7.75 -4.56
CA GLU A 222 10.43 7.73 -5.14
C GLU A 222 9.61 6.55 -4.62
N VAL A 223 8.29 6.70 -4.64
CA VAL A 223 7.34 5.63 -4.36
C VAL A 223 7.26 4.73 -5.58
N GLY A 224 7.56 3.44 -5.43
CA GLY A 224 7.21 2.43 -6.43
C GLY A 224 5.73 2.05 -6.32
N ILE A 225 5.27 1.77 -5.10
CA ILE A 225 3.91 1.29 -4.84
C ILE A 225 3.30 2.01 -3.63
N ILE A 226 2.04 2.43 -3.77
CA ILE A 226 1.17 2.63 -2.62
C ILE A 226 -0.03 1.68 -2.69
N TYR A 227 -0.13 0.78 -1.71
CA TYR A 227 -1.23 -0.18 -1.56
C TYR A 227 -2.21 0.29 -0.48
N VAL A 228 -3.44 0.58 -0.88
CA VAL A 228 -4.49 1.13 0.00
C VAL A 228 -5.62 0.15 0.29
N SER A 229 -5.50 -1.13 -0.13
CA SER A 229 -6.56 -2.14 0.06
C SER A 229 -7.90 -1.61 -0.49
N ASN A 230 -9.02 -1.95 0.18
CA ASN A 230 -10.33 -1.36 -0.03
C ASN A 230 -10.63 -0.17 0.90
N ALA A 231 -9.61 0.46 1.50
CA ALA A 231 -9.77 1.49 2.53
C ALA A 231 -10.64 2.68 2.05
N GLU A 232 -10.52 3.02 0.77
CA GLU A 232 -11.28 4.08 0.12
C GLU A 232 -12.81 3.86 0.19
N GLY A 233 -13.26 2.60 0.35
CA GLY A 233 -14.68 2.27 0.54
C GLY A 233 -15.27 2.83 1.84
N TYR A 234 -14.43 3.16 2.83
CA TYR A 234 -14.84 3.70 4.13
C TYR A 234 -14.82 5.24 4.18
N PHE A 235 -14.22 5.90 3.19
CA PHE A 235 -14.09 7.37 3.14
C PHE A 235 -15.33 8.08 2.59
N GLY A 236 -16.27 7.34 2.03
CA GLY A 236 -17.49 7.86 1.41
C GLY A 236 -17.58 7.53 -0.08
N ARG A 237 -18.68 6.89 -0.49
CA ARG A 237 -18.83 6.36 -1.88
C ARG A 237 -18.99 7.43 -2.96
N ARG A 238 -19.46 8.63 -2.61
CA ARG A 238 -19.83 9.68 -3.57
C ARG A 238 -18.70 10.64 -3.90
N ARG A 239 -17.78 10.87 -2.96
CA ARG A 239 -16.69 11.84 -3.08
C ARG A 239 -15.46 11.30 -2.37
N VAL A 240 -14.33 11.30 -3.06
CA VAL A 240 -13.04 11.00 -2.45
C VAL A 240 -12.63 12.20 -1.58
N PRO A 241 -12.20 12.02 -0.30
CA PRO A 241 -11.79 13.13 0.54
C PRO A 241 -10.62 13.89 -0.05
N ARG A 242 -10.65 15.21 0.05
CA ARG A 242 -9.61 16.09 -0.50
C ARG A 242 -8.24 15.82 0.12
N GLN A 243 -8.18 15.71 1.45
CA GLN A 243 -6.91 15.44 2.15
C GLN A 243 -6.27 14.12 1.73
N TYR A 244 -7.07 13.08 1.49
CA TYR A 244 -6.56 11.81 0.97
C TYR A 244 -5.93 11.96 -0.42
N LEU A 245 -6.58 12.71 -1.32
CA LEU A 245 -6.03 12.99 -2.65
C LEU A 245 -4.73 13.80 -2.56
N GLU A 246 -4.69 14.82 -1.70
CA GLU A 246 -3.51 15.66 -1.47
C GLU A 246 -2.34 14.85 -0.90
N ASN A 247 -2.60 13.95 0.04
CA ASN A 247 -1.61 13.02 0.58
C ASN A 247 -0.99 12.15 -0.51
N LEU A 248 -1.81 11.58 -1.41
CA LEU A 248 -1.31 10.75 -2.50
C LEU A 248 -0.51 11.57 -3.53
N ILE A 249 -1.01 12.75 -3.91
CA ILE A 249 -0.35 13.61 -4.91
C ILE A 249 0.96 14.20 -4.37
N ALA A 250 1.08 14.36 -3.05
CA ALA A 250 2.30 14.86 -2.42
C ALA A 250 3.48 13.87 -2.49
N LEU A 251 3.22 12.57 -2.67
CA LEU A 251 4.25 11.54 -2.74
C LEU A 251 5.15 11.71 -3.98
N PRO A 252 6.49 11.67 -3.84
CA PRO A 252 7.38 11.63 -4.98
C PRO A 252 7.15 10.33 -5.76
N SER A 253 6.80 10.43 -7.04
CA SER A 253 6.45 9.30 -7.90
C SER A 253 6.87 9.57 -9.34
N ASN A 254 7.11 8.50 -10.09
CA ASN A 254 7.46 8.51 -11.50
C ASN A 254 6.36 7.82 -12.34
N GLU A 255 6.60 7.69 -13.65
CA GLU A 255 5.67 7.08 -14.60
C GLU A 255 5.43 5.58 -14.35
N LYS A 256 6.34 4.89 -13.65
CA LYS A 256 6.21 3.49 -13.28
C LYS A 256 5.50 3.29 -11.95
N SER A 257 5.44 4.30 -11.09
CA SER A 257 4.77 4.24 -9.79
C SER A 257 3.30 3.83 -9.91
N ARG A 258 2.82 2.98 -8.99
CA ARG A 258 1.45 2.46 -9.00
C ARG A 258 0.73 2.67 -7.67
N ILE A 259 -0.51 3.12 -7.75
CA ILE A 259 -1.50 3.04 -6.67
C ILE A 259 -2.29 1.74 -6.85
N LEU A 260 -2.24 0.86 -5.85
CA LEU A 260 -2.94 -0.43 -5.84
C LEU A 260 -4.10 -0.36 -4.84
N ARG A 261 -5.28 -0.75 -5.31
CA ARG A 261 -6.51 -0.73 -4.51
C ARG A 261 -7.41 -1.90 -4.86
N THR A 262 -8.21 -2.32 -3.91
CA THR A 262 -9.28 -3.28 -4.16
C THR A 262 -10.64 -2.66 -4.01
N TYR A 263 -11.59 -3.24 -4.72
CA TYR A 263 -12.97 -2.77 -4.70
C TYR A 263 -13.91 -3.97 -4.53
N PRO A 264 -14.86 -3.95 -3.57
CA PRO A 264 -15.81 -5.05 -3.38
C PRO A 264 -16.54 -5.38 -4.68
N TRP A 265 -16.28 -6.57 -5.21
CA TRP A 265 -16.81 -7.01 -6.49
C TRP A 265 -17.03 -8.52 -6.45
N ARG A 266 -18.19 -8.96 -6.91
CA ARG A 266 -18.53 -10.37 -7.04
C ARG A 266 -19.03 -10.60 -8.46
N ALA A 267 -18.29 -11.40 -9.23
CA ALA A 267 -18.83 -11.93 -10.48
C ALA A 267 -20.01 -12.85 -10.15
N LYS A 268 -21.03 -12.87 -11.01
CA LYS A 268 -22.07 -13.90 -10.95
C LYS A 268 -21.39 -15.27 -11.10
N GLY A 269 -21.49 -16.11 -10.07
CA GLY A 269 -20.87 -17.45 -10.03
C GLY A 269 -19.47 -17.52 -9.40
N ASP A 270 -18.76 -16.41 -9.17
CA ASP A 270 -17.46 -16.41 -8.50
C ASP A 270 -17.63 -16.37 -6.97
N LYS A 271 -17.57 -17.56 -6.36
CA LYS A 271 -17.62 -17.71 -4.88
C LYS A 271 -16.26 -17.44 -4.21
N TYR A 272 -15.20 -17.27 -4.99
CA TYR A 272 -13.83 -17.25 -4.48
C TYR A 272 -13.26 -15.84 -4.36
N HIS A 273 -13.54 -14.96 -5.32
CA HIS A 273 -13.04 -13.57 -5.33
C HIS A 273 -14.16 -12.59 -4.97
N GLN A 274 -13.91 -11.81 -3.91
CA GLN A 274 -14.83 -10.79 -3.42
C GLN A 274 -14.39 -9.36 -3.78
N TYR A 275 -13.31 -9.26 -4.56
CA TYR A 275 -12.65 -8.00 -4.85
C TYR A 275 -12.21 -7.94 -6.32
N ALA A 276 -12.37 -6.76 -6.90
CA ALA A 276 -11.65 -6.36 -8.09
C ALA A 276 -10.31 -5.74 -7.68
N PHE A 277 -9.24 -6.09 -8.39
CA PHE A 277 -7.87 -5.64 -8.16
C PHE A 277 -7.56 -4.54 -9.18
N ILE A 278 -7.35 -3.33 -8.69
CA ILE A 278 -7.23 -2.13 -9.53
C ILE A 278 -5.86 -1.52 -9.34
N HIS A 279 -5.21 -1.17 -10.45
CA HIS A 279 -4.01 -0.34 -10.43
C HIS A 279 -4.27 1.03 -11.07
N GLN A 280 -3.52 2.02 -10.64
CA GLN A 280 -3.60 3.38 -11.16
C GLN A 280 -2.22 4.02 -11.23
N GLU A 281 -1.96 4.72 -12.32
CA GLU A 281 -0.83 5.64 -12.43
C GLU A 281 -1.10 6.92 -11.64
N PHE A 282 -0.07 7.49 -11.01
CA PHE A 282 -0.18 8.76 -10.29
C PHE A 282 -0.60 9.92 -11.23
N SER A 283 -0.16 9.88 -12.49
CA SER A 283 -0.56 10.82 -13.56
C SER A 283 -2.08 10.87 -13.74
N HIS A 284 -2.76 9.71 -13.73
CA HIS A 284 -4.21 9.64 -13.81
C HIS A 284 -4.86 10.30 -12.60
N LEU A 285 -4.37 10.02 -11.38
CA LEU A 285 -4.93 10.63 -10.16
C LEU A 285 -4.80 12.15 -10.19
N LYS A 286 -3.61 12.65 -10.57
CA LYS A 286 -3.34 14.08 -10.72
C LYS A 286 -4.29 14.72 -11.74
N SER A 287 -4.48 14.09 -12.90
CA SER A 287 -5.42 14.57 -13.91
C SER A 287 -6.87 14.66 -13.38
N TRP A 288 -7.32 13.69 -12.59
CA TRP A 288 -8.63 13.75 -11.95
C TRP A 288 -8.74 14.89 -10.94
N TYR A 289 -7.71 15.07 -10.10
CA TYR A 289 -7.63 16.14 -9.11
C TYR A 289 -7.67 17.53 -9.76
N ASP A 290 -6.89 17.75 -10.82
CA ASP A 290 -6.80 19.03 -11.53
C ASP A 290 -8.08 19.34 -12.32
N THR A 291 -8.73 18.32 -12.89
CA THR A 291 -9.89 18.51 -13.78
C THR A 291 -11.21 18.66 -13.02
N ARG A 292 -11.37 17.98 -11.87
CA ARG A 292 -12.66 17.91 -11.16
C ARG A 292 -12.47 18.19 -9.68
N PRO A 293 -13.10 19.24 -9.12
CA PRO A 293 -13.00 19.55 -7.69
C PRO A 293 -13.60 18.47 -6.78
N SER A 294 -14.42 17.56 -7.33
CA SER A 294 -15.00 16.43 -6.61
C SER A 294 -15.38 15.31 -7.59
N PHE A 295 -14.95 14.09 -7.30
CA PHE A 295 -15.32 12.87 -8.03
C PHE A 295 -15.42 11.68 -7.07
N GLY A 296 -16.16 10.66 -7.49
CA GLY A 296 -16.20 9.37 -6.79
C GLY A 296 -15.20 8.40 -7.40
N LEU A 297 -14.64 7.51 -6.59
CA LEU A 297 -13.63 6.52 -7.01
C LEU A 297 -14.09 5.69 -8.23
N TYR A 298 -15.37 5.30 -8.27
CA TYR A 298 -15.98 4.57 -9.39
C TYR A 298 -15.86 5.26 -10.75
N GLN A 299 -15.73 6.59 -10.78
CA GLN A 299 -15.59 7.32 -12.03
C GLN A 299 -14.20 7.11 -12.63
N MET A 300 -13.19 6.82 -11.81
CA MET A 300 -11.82 6.56 -12.21
C MET A 300 -11.62 5.11 -12.65
N ILE A 301 -12.32 4.17 -12.01
CA ILE A 301 -12.14 2.73 -12.19
C ILE A 301 -12.79 2.27 -13.51
N GLY A 302 -12.00 1.66 -14.40
CA GLY A 302 -12.55 0.97 -15.58
C GLY A 302 -13.40 -0.24 -15.19
N ARG A 303 -14.34 -0.68 -16.05
CA ARG A 303 -15.11 -1.91 -15.78
C ARG A 303 -14.14 -3.10 -15.59
N PRO A 304 -14.17 -3.81 -14.44
CA PRO A 304 -13.21 -4.88 -14.16
C PRO A 304 -13.54 -6.11 -14.99
N ARG A 305 -12.84 -6.27 -16.12
CA ARG A 305 -12.79 -7.49 -16.95
C ARG A 305 -11.49 -7.51 -17.74
N ILE A 306 -10.54 -8.35 -17.33
CA ILE A 306 -9.39 -8.73 -18.15
C ILE A 306 -9.32 -10.26 -18.10
N ASN A 307 -9.57 -10.93 -19.22
CA ASN A 307 -9.44 -12.39 -19.38
C ASN A 307 -10.16 -13.21 -18.28
N GLY A 308 -11.39 -12.82 -17.93
CA GLY A 308 -12.18 -13.48 -16.87
C GLY A 308 -11.75 -13.17 -15.42
N ARG A 309 -10.67 -12.39 -15.22
CA ARG A 309 -10.24 -11.90 -13.89
C ARG A 309 -10.81 -10.52 -13.61
N ALA A 310 -11.04 -10.25 -12.32
CA ALA A 310 -11.54 -8.99 -11.80
C ALA A 310 -10.43 -7.92 -11.72
N VAL A 311 -9.65 -7.72 -12.78
CA VAL A 311 -8.55 -6.75 -12.81
C VAL A 311 -8.98 -5.52 -13.63
N ALA A 312 -8.56 -4.33 -13.20
CA ALA A 312 -8.80 -3.10 -13.94
C ALA A 312 -7.65 -2.10 -13.77
N SER A 313 -7.56 -1.18 -14.72
CA SER A 313 -6.82 0.06 -14.58
C SER A 313 -7.79 1.25 -14.46
N THR A 314 -7.30 2.34 -13.86
CA THR A 314 -8.02 3.62 -13.94
C THR A 314 -7.76 4.34 -15.25
N ARG A 315 -8.62 5.28 -15.62
CA ARG A 315 -8.51 6.09 -16.85
C ARG A 315 -8.47 7.57 -16.48
N SER A 316 -7.84 8.41 -17.29
CA SER A 316 -7.95 9.88 -17.18
C SER A 316 -9.41 10.36 -17.32
N PRO A 317 -9.77 11.50 -16.70
CA PRO A 317 -11.12 12.04 -16.78
C PRO A 317 -11.51 12.36 -18.22
N LYS A 318 -12.74 11.98 -18.62
CA LYS A 318 -13.32 12.45 -19.88
C LYS A 318 -13.53 13.97 -19.78
N VAL A 319 -12.72 14.75 -20.49
CA VAL A 319 -12.96 16.18 -20.70
C VAL A 319 -14.17 16.28 -21.64
N LYS A 320 -15.34 16.66 -21.12
CA LYS A 320 -16.44 17.04 -22.01
C LYS A 320 -16.00 18.34 -22.69
N PRO A 321 -15.98 18.45 -24.03
CA PRO A 321 -15.79 19.75 -24.66
C PRO A 321 -16.80 20.72 -24.04
N LYS A 322 -16.35 21.93 -23.69
CA LYS A 322 -17.26 22.99 -23.23
C LYS A 322 -18.39 23.02 -24.25
N LYS A 323 -19.61 22.63 -23.87
CA LYS A 323 -20.78 22.83 -24.73
C LYS A 323 -20.76 24.32 -25.05
N ARG A 324 -20.45 24.69 -26.30
CA ARG A 324 -20.68 26.06 -26.79
C ARG A 324 -22.12 26.32 -26.36
N ARG A 325 -22.31 27.26 -25.44
CA ARG A 325 -23.64 27.78 -25.11
C ARG A 325 -24.13 28.40 -26.40
N TYR A 326 -24.69 27.60 -27.30
CA TYR A 326 -25.37 28.11 -28.47
C TYR A 326 -26.56 28.86 -27.89
N ARG A 327 -26.42 30.19 -27.95
CA ARG A 327 -27.36 31.21 -27.53
C ARG A 327 -28.80 30.73 -27.66
N ARG A 328 -29.40 30.34 -26.52
CA ARG A 328 -30.87 30.25 -26.37
C ARG A 328 -31.54 31.64 -26.46
N SER A 329 -30.83 32.68 -26.89
CA SER A 329 -31.39 34.02 -27.13
C SER A 329 -31.99 34.20 -28.53
N ALA A 330 -31.79 33.28 -29.48
CA ALA A 330 -32.41 33.39 -30.82
C ALA A 330 -33.89 32.92 -30.86
N LYS A 331 -34.29 31.96 -30.01
CA LYS A 331 -35.69 31.48 -29.97
C LYS A 331 -36.63 32.34 -29.13
N LEU A 332 -36.12 33.18 -28.21
CA LEU A 332 -36.96 34.14 -27.48
C LEU A 332 -37.27 35.41 -28.31
N ARG A 333 -36.38 35.82 -29.23
CA ARG A 333 -36.61 36.98 -30.09
C ARG A 333 -37.64 36.73 -31.20
N LYS A 334 -37.71 35.51 -31.76
CA LYS A 334 -38.77 35.16 -32.76
C LYS A 334 -40.17 34.97 -32.16
N ARG A 335 -40.31 34.77 -30.84
CA ARG A 335 -41.62 34.66 -30.18
C ARG A 335 -42.23 36.00 -29.77
N LYS A 336 -41.43 37.07 -29.64
CA LYS A 336 -41.95 38.42 -29.35
C LYS A 336 -42.37 39.22 -30.58
N SER A 337 -41.93 38.87 -31.79
CA SER A 337 -42.36 39.56 -33.03
C SER A 337 -43.63 38.99 -33.67
N LYS A 338 -44.08 37.79 -33.26
CA LYS A 338 -45.33 37.17 -33.75
C LYS A 338 -46.56 37.46 -32.87
N LYS A 339 -46.42 38.26 -31.81
CA LYS A 339 -47.52 38.68 -30.91
C LYS A 339 -47.88 40.18 -31.05
N LYS A 340 -47.38 40.85 -32.11
CA LYS A 340 -47.64 42.27 -32.42
C LYS A 340 -48.06 42.48 -33.89
N ARG A 341 -48.83 41.55 -34.45
CA ARG A 341 -49.58 41.78 -35.68
C ARG A 341 -51.01 41.32 -35.45
#